data_AF-A0A5C3F703-F1
#
_entry.id   AF-A0A5C3F703-F1
#
_cell.length_a   1.000
_cell.length_b   1.000
_cell.length_c   1.000
_cell.angle_alpha   90.00
_cell.angle_beta   90.00
_cell.angle_gamma   90.00
#
_symmetry.space_group_name_H-M   'P 1'
#
loop_
_entity.id
_entity.type
_entity.pdbx_description
1 polymer ?
#
loop_
_entity_poly.entity_id
_entity_poly.type
_entity_poly.pdbx_seq_one_letter_code
_entity_poly.pdbx_strand_id
1 'polypeptide(L)'
;MDPFQLRLNFLSTLKRLSASQSSIHASLSFLTQHCHAPASVDDLWSCLMDTCATSSLNTRINLLFLISSLFTDDSLSTPAVRAAYTPLLHRDADRLVHLMLPPDRWEAVLNLDATTRVLETWRTKMVLDPNDVDRLVALVESVRAQLYRLPKEQRGKRQGWSEQEVVRRVEEDRERHKRLRENLWILPRTSTSQSILFGIEPHQINPLFLVDSKPSAGPTDGDGDGDGDGDAKVATTASTMPRTAHDLDFSQAWEQTSEWNSDDDDLIADENEKLVLPPVSDAWC
;
A
#
# COMPACT_ATOMS: atom_id res chain seq x y z
N MET A 1 -33.07 -2.71 -4.09
CA MET A 1 -33.31 -1.54 -3.22
C MET A 1 -33.61 -0.36 -4.13
N ASP A 2 -34.56 0.50 -3.76
CA ASP A 2 -34.87 1.71 -4.55
C ASP A 2 -33.65 2.67 -4.59
N PRO A 3 -33.33 3.31 -5.74
CA PRO A 3 -32.14 4.17 -5.87
C PRO A 3 -32.08 5.32 -4.86
N PHE A 4 -33.21 5.93 -4.53
CA PHE A 4 -33.25 7.03 -3.57
C PHE A 4 -32.90 6.56 -2.16
N GLN A 5 -33.49 5.43 -1.74
CA GLN A 5 -33.17 4.84 -0.44
C GLN A 5 -31.70 4.39 -0.37
N LEU A 6 -31.16 3.84 -1.48
CA LEU A 6 -29.76 3.43 -1.57
C LEU A 6 -28.83 4.62 -1.29
N ARG A 7 -29.09 5.75 -1.97
CA ARG A 7 -28.35 7.01 -1.77
C ARG A 7 -28.43 7.50 -0.33
N LEU A 8 -29.63 7.52 0.27
CA LEU A 8 -29.79 7.97 1.66
C LEU A 8 -29.02 7.08 2.65
N ASN A 9 -29.11 5.76 2.50
CA ASN A 9 -28.41 4.83 3.36
C ASN A 9 -26.90 4.98 3.21
N PHE A 10 -26.40 5.13 1.98
CA PHE A 10 -24.98 5.32 1.74
C PHE A 10 -24.46 6.63 2.33
N LEU A 11 -25.17 7.74 2.13
CA LEU A 11 -24.83 9.03 2.73
C LEU A 11 -24.81 8.96 4.26
N SER A 12 -25.72 8.18 4.86
CA SER A 12 -25.70 7.95 6.32
C SER A 12 -24.41 7.26 6.78
N THR A 13 -23.90 6.32 5.98
CA THR A 13 -22.65 5.61 6.23
C THR A 13 -21.45 6.52 6.03
N LEU A 14 -21.43 7.32 4.96
CA LEU A 14 -20.37 8.29 4.70
C LEU A 14 -20.28 9.39 5.76
N LYS A 15 -21.41 9.79 6.37
CA LYS A 15 -21.40 10.74 7.50
C LYS A 15 -20.62 10.24 8.72
N ARG A 16 -20.48 8.93 8.89
CA ARG A 16 -19.73 8.30 9.99
C ARG A 16 -18.29 7.94 9.58
N LEU A 17 -17.88 8.25 8.34
CA LEU A 17 -16.56 7.93 7.83
C LEU A 17 -15.48 8.73 8.57
N SER A 18 -14.47 8.01 9.07
CA SER A 18 -13.33 8.56 9.79
C SER A 18 -12.03 7.88 9.33
N ALA A 19 -10.90 8.18 9.98
CA ALA A 19 -9.65 7.48 9.75
C ALA A 19 -9.64 6.02 10.22
N SER A 20 -10.63 5.58 11.02
CA SER A 20 -10.68 4.24 11.59
C SER A 20 -10.92 3.16 10.54
N GLN A 21 -10.31 1.98 10.74
CA GLN A 21 -10.47 0.85 9.82
C GLN A 21 -11.91 0.38 9.74
N SER A 22 -12.60 0.31 10.87
CA SER A 22 -14.00 -0.13 10.93
C SER A 22 -14.91 0.77 10.10
N SER A 23 -14.73 2.09 10.15
CA SER A 23 -15.57 3.03 9.36
C SER A 23 -15.32 2.90 7.86
N ILE A 24 -14.06 2.78 7.43
CA ILE A 24 -13.70 2.56 6.03
C ILE A 24 -14.26 1.22 5.54
N HIS A 25 -14.09 0.14 6.31
CA HIS A 25 -14.55 -1.20 5.94
C HIS A 25 -16.07 -1.28 5.86
N ALA A 26 -16.80 -0.58 6.75
CA ALA A 26 -18.26 -0.48 6.68
C ALA A 26 -18.73 0.23 5.40
N SER A 27 -18.10 1.36 5.04
CA SER A 27 -18.41 2.07 3.78
C SER A 27 -18.04 1.25 2.54
N LEU A 28 -16.90 0.56 2.57
CA LEU A 28 -16.44 -0.30 1.48
C LEU A 28 -17.36 -1.51 1.29
N SER A 29 -17.76 -2.16 2.39
CA SER A 29 -18.70 -3.27 2.36
C SER A 29 -20.05 -2.85 1.76
N PHE A 30 -20.52 -1.62 2.02
CA PHE A 30 -21.73 -1.10 1.39
C PHE A 30 -21.55 -0.95 -0.13
N LEU A 31 -20.41 -0.41 -0.59
CA LEU A 31 -20.11 -0.26 -2.02
C LEU A 31 -20.05 -1.60 -2.74
N THR A 32 -19.47 -2.63 -2.10
CA THR A 32 -19.30 -3.96 -2.71
C THR A 32 -20.60 -4.77 -2.72
N GLN A 33 -21.46 -4.62 -1.70
CA GLN A 33 -22.77 -5.28 -1.64
C GLN A 33 -23.78 -4.74 -2.64
N HIS A 34 -23.59 -3.51 -3.14
CA HIS A 34 -24.56 -2.83 -4.00
C HIS A 34 -24.03 -2.53 -5.42
N CYS A 35 -22.97 -3.24 -5.85
CA CYS A 35 -22.37 -3.07 -7.18
C CYS A 35 -22.98 -3.95 -8.28
N HIS A 36 -24.13 -4.60 -8.03
CA HIS A 36 -24.72 -5.58 -8.95
C HIS A 36 -25.24 -4.97 -10.27
N ALA A 37 -25.65 -3.71 -10.26
CA ALA A 37 -26.22 -3.03 -11.42
C ALA A 37 -25.37 -1.81 -11.80
N PRO A 38 -25.15 -1.53 -13.11
CA PRO A 38 -24.37 -0.37 -13.54
C PRO A 38 -24.92 0.96 -13.00
N ALA A 39 -26.25 1.12 -13.01
CA ALA A 39 -26.90 2.33 -12.49
C ALA A 39 -26.63 2.57 -11.00
N SER A 40 -26.57 1.50 -10.18
CA SER A 40 -26.27 1.66 -8.75
C SER A 40 -24.80 2.01 -8.52
N VAL A 41 -23.89 1.48 -9.33
CA VAL A 41 -22.47 1.82 -9.30
C VAL A 41 -22.26 3.31 -9.61
N ASP A 42 -22.91 3.81 -10.67
CA ASP A 42 -22.86 5.22 -11.06
C ASP A 42 -23.46 6.15 -9.98
N ASP A 43 -24.59 5.77 -9.39
CA ASP A 43 -25.24 6.54 -8.33
C ASP A 43 -24.35 6.59 -7.06
N LEU A 44 -23.77 5.47 -6.65
CA LEU A 44 -22.89 5.39 -5.49
C LEU A 44 -21.61 6.19 -5.70
N TRP A 45 -21.01 6.12 -6.89
CA TRP A 45 -19.84 6.92 -7.24
C TRP A 45 -20.17 8.42 -7.26
N SER A 46 -21.32 8.78 -7.83
CA SER A 46 -21.81 10.17 -7.81
C SER A 46 -21.99 10.66 -6.37
N CYS A 47 -22.50 9.82 -5.47
CA CYS A 47 -22.59 10.15 -4.04
C CYS A 47 -21.22 10.38 -3.40
N LEU A 48 -20.19 9.59 -3.73
CA LEU A 48 -18.82 9.81 -3.26
C LEU A 48 -18.30 11.17 -3.72
N MET A 49 -18.41 11.45 -5.02
CA MET A 49 -17.92 12.69 -5.63
C MET A 49 -18.66 13.94 -5.12
N ASP A 50 -19.99 13.86 -4.97
CA ASP A 50 -20.81 14.92 -4.36
C ASP A 50 -20.41 15.18 -2.90
N THR A 51 -20.13 14.12 -2.14
CA THR A 51 -19.66 14.24 -0.75
C THR A 51 -18.26 14.85 -0.70
N CYS A 52 -17.35 14.48 -1.61
CA CYS A 52 -16.04 15.12 -1.75
C CYS A 52 -16.18 16.62 -2.06
N ALA A 53 -17.12 17.02 -2.92
CA ALA A 53 -17.33 18.41 -3.28
C ALA A 53 -17.87 19.27 -2.12
N THR A 54 -18.74 18.70 -1.29
CA THR A 54 -19.48 19.44 -0.25
C THR A 54 -18.86 19.38 1.15
N SER A 55 -17.98 18.42 1.41
CA SER A 55 -17.45 18.16 2.77
C SER A 55 -16.16 18.93 3.09
N SER A 56 -15.77 18.90 4.38
CA SER A 56 -14.51 19.45 4.91
C SER A 56 -13.28 18.76 4.31
N LEU A 57 -12.12 19.45 4.28
CA LEU A 57 -10.86 18.88 3.78
C LEU A 57 -10.45 17.58 4.48
N ASN A 58 -10.80 17.44 5.77
CA ASN A 58 -10.52 16.22 6.51
C ASN A 58 -11.46 15.06 6.12
N THR A 59 -12.75 15.34 5.90
CA THR A 59 -13.67 14.33 5.38
C THR A 59 -13.27 13.90 3.96
N ARG A 60 -12.83 14.85 3.14
CA ARG A 60 -12.30 14.59 1.79
C ARG A 60 -11.13 13.61 1.83
N ILE A 61 -10.14 13.80 2.71
CA ILE A 61 -9.03 12.85 2.78
C ILE A 61 -9.48 11.47 3.27
N ASN A 62 -10.46 11.38 4.18
CA ASN A 62 -11.06 10.09 4.55
C ASN A 62 -11.74 9.39 3.37
N LEU A 63 -12.44 10.15 2.52
CA LEU A 63 -13.05 9.63 1.30
C LEU A 63 -11.99 9.16 0.30
N LEU A 64 -10.86 9.86 0.17
CA LEU A 64 -9.74 9.41 -0.67
C LEU A 64 -9.20 8.06 -0.19
N PHE A 65 -9.04 7.87 1.13
CA PHE A 65 -8.62 6.57 1.67
C PHE A 65 -9.67 5.47 1.41
N LEU A 66 -10.96 5.76 1.56
CA LEU A 66 -12.04 4.82 1.21
C LEU A 66 -11.98 4.44 -0.28
N ILE A 67 -11.85 5.42 -1.17
CA ILE A 67 -11.72 5.21 -2.62
C ILE A 67 -10.46 4.38 -2.90
N SER A 68 -9.34 4.68 -2.25
CA SER A 68 -8.13 3.87 -2.40
C SER A 68 -8.38 2.42 -1.97
N SER A 69 -9.00 2.20 -0.81
CA SER A 69 -9.34 0.86 -0.32
C SER A 69 -10.26 0.11 -1.30
N LEU A 70 -11.17 0.79 -2.00
CA LEU A 70 -12.00 0.17 -3.04
C LEU A 70 -11.17 -0.50 -4.14
N PHE A 71 -9.97 -0.01 -4.44
CA PHE A 71 -9.12 -0.61 -5.47
C PHE A 71 -7.99 -1.47 -4.91
N THR A 72 -7.53 -1.20 -3.68
CA THR A 72 -6.35 -1.84 -3.10
C THR A 72 -6.66 -2.93 -2.08
N ASP A 73 -7.86 -2.98 -1.52
CA ASP A 73 -8.24 -3.99 -0.51
C ASP A 73 -8.77 -5.27 -1.17
N ASP A 74 -7.91 -6.29 -1.22
CA ASP A 74 -8.24 -7.60 -1.79
C ASP A 74 -9.23 -8.42 -0.94
N SER A 75 -9.49 -8.05 0.32
CA SER A 75 -10.36 -8.80 1.23
C SER A 75 -11.85 -8.55 0.96
N LEU A 76 -12.21 -7.30 0.68
CA LEU A 76 -13.60 -6.90 0.40
C LEU A 76 -13.85 -6.59 -1.08
N SER A 77 -12.85 -6.06 -1.79
CA SER A 77 -13.04 -5.60 -3.16
C SER A 77 -12.60 -6.66 -4.16
N THR A 78 -13.58 -7.39 -4.67
CA THR A 78 -13.33 -8.40 -5.70
C THR A 78 -12.91 -7.74 -7.02
N PRO A 79 -12.21 -8.46 -7.93
CA PRO A 79 -11.86 -7.93 -9.25
C PRO A 79 -13.06 -7.39 -10.05
N ALA A 80 -14.24 -8.01 -9.91
CA ALA A 80 -15.46 -7.56 -10.57
C ALA A 80 -15.96 -6.22 -10.02
N VAL A 81 -15.90 -6.02 -8.70
CA VAL A 81 -16.23 -4.73 -8.06
C VAL A 81 -15.28 -3.66 -8.58
N ARG A 82 -13.96 -3.93 -8.56
CA ARG A 82 -12.94 -3.00 -9.04
C ARG A 82 -13.19 -2.60 -10.49
N ALA A 83 -13.38 -3.58 -11.37
CA ALA A 83 -13.66 -3.33 -12.79
C ALA A 83 -14.90 -2.46 -13.02
N ALA A 84 -15.93 -2.55 -12.17
CA ALA A 84 -17.11 -1.71 -12.27
C ALA A 84 -16.82 -0.23 -11.96
N TYR A 85 -15.93 0.06 -11.00
CA TYR A 85 -15.59 1.43 -10.59
C TYR A 85 -14.37 2.02 -11.31
N THR A 86 -13.49 1.20 -11.90
CA THR A 86 -12.31 1.63 -12.65
C THR A 86 -12.60 2.71 -13.70
N PRO A 87 -13.57 2.57 -14.63
CA PRO A 87 -13.82 3.60 -15.64
C PRO A 87 -14.25 4.94 -15.02
N LEU A 88 -14.93 4.91 -13.87
CA LEU A 88 -15.36 6.10 -13.15
C LEU A 88 -14.19 6.80 -12.47
N LEU A 89 -13.25 6.02 -11.91
CA LEU A 89 -12.00 6.56 -11.38
C LEU A 89 -11.19 7.24 -12.48
N HIS A 90 -10.96 6.58 -13.63
CA HIS A 90 -10.20 7.19 -14.74
C HIS A 90 -10.84 8.50 -15.22
N ARG A 91 -12.19 8.55 -15.31
CA ARG A 91 -12.92 9.76 -15.70
C ARG A 91 -12.71 10.91 -14.73
N ASP A 92 -12.75 10.62 -13.43
CA ASP A 92 -12.83 11.64 -12.38
C ASP A 92 -11.51 11.85 -11.62
N ALA A 93 -10.41 11.18 -11.97
CA ALA A 93 -9.16 11.21 -11.21
C ALA A 93 -8.60 12.63 -11.03
N ASP A 94 -8.51 13.42 -12.10
CA ASP A 94 -8.06 14.81 -12.04
C ASP A 94 -8.98 15.66 -11.15
N ARG A 95 -10.31 15.47 -11.28
CA ARG A 95 -11.31 16.16 -10.45
C ARG A 95 -11.16 15.75 -8.98
N LEU A 96 -10.91 14.48 -8.70
CA LEU A 96 -10.71 13.98 -7.35
C LEU A 96 -9.51 14.64 -6.69
N VAL A 97 -8.36 14.74 -7.39
CA VAL A 97 -7.16 15.43 -6.90
C VAL A 97 -7.46 16.91 -6.60
N HIS A 98 -8.16 17.62 -7.50
CA HIS A 98 -8.55 19.02 -7.28
C HIS A 98 -9.51 19.20 -6.09
N LEU A 99 -10.38 18.22 -5.82
CA LEU A 99 -11.25 18.24 -4.65
C LEU A 99 -10.46 18.05 -3.35
N MET A 100 -9.44 17.19 -3.36
CA MET A 100 -8.58 16.98 -2.18
C MET A 100 -7.65 18.17 -1.93
N LEU A 101 -7.21 18.81 -3.01
CA LEU A 101 -6.20 19.85 -3.01
C LEU A 101 -6.70 21.12 -3.75
N PRO A 102 -7.65 21.87 -3.15
CA PRO A 102 -8.09 23.14 -3.69
C PRO A 102 -6.92 24.16 -3.70
N PRO A 103 -6.50 24.68 -4.87
CA PRO A 103 -5.29 25.50 -5.01
C PRO A 103 -5.42 26.90 -4.39
N ASP A 104 -6.64 27.34 -4.13
CA ASP A 104 -6.99 28.62 -3.50
C ASP A 104 -6.95 28.57 -1.97
N ARG A 105 -6.87 27.36 -1.38
CA ARG A 105 -6.92 27.18 0.09
C ARG A 105 -5.61 26.61 0.61
N TRP A 106 -4.90 27.40 1.40
CA TRP A 106 -3.66 26.98 2.05
C TRP A 106 -3.79 25.67 2.85
N GLU A 107 -4.97 25.41 3.44
CA GLU A 107 -5.26 24.20 4.22
C GLU A 107 -5.11 22.90 3.42
N ALA A 108 -5.18 22.96 2.08
CA ALA A 108 -4.92 21.84 1.20
C ALA A 108 -3.52 21.24 1.40
N VAL A 109 -2.55 22.02 1.92
CA VAL A 109 -1.20 21.55 2.27
C VAL A 109 -1.24 20.34 3.20
N LEU A 110 -2.24 20.26 4.09
CA LEU A 110 -2.41 19.16 5.05
C LEU A 110 -2.73 17.81 4.39
N ASN A 111 -3.19 17.83 3.14
CA ASN A 111 -3.57 16.65 2.39
C ASN A 111 -2.53 16.24 1.33
N LEU A 112 -1.50 17.07 1.08
CA LEU A 112 -0.51 16.83 0.02
C LEU A 112 0.15 15.47 0.15
N ASP A 113 0.82 15.22 1.27
CA ASP A 113 1.59 13.98 1.46
C ASP A 113 0.69 12.74 1.46
N ALA A 114 -0.50 12.84 2.05
CA ALA A 114 -1.47 11.76 2.04
C ALA A 114 -1.98 11.45 0.63
N THR A 115 -2.23 12.48 -0.19
CA THR A 115 -2.64 12.30 -1.59
C THR A 115 -1.52 11.69 -2.42
N THR A 116 -0.28 12.18 -2.28
CA THR A 116 0.89 11.62 -2.97
C THR A 116 1.09 10.13 -2.64
N ARG A 117 1.02 9.75 -1.36
CA ARG A 117 1.12 8.35 -0.93
C ARG A 117 0.04 7.45 -1.52
N VAL A 118 -1.19 7.95 -1.64
CA VAL A 118 -2.28 7.20 -2.28
C VAL A 118 -1.98 6.99 -3.77
N LEU A 119 -1.50 8.02 -4.48
CA LEU A 119 -1.11 7.91 -5.88
C LEU A 119 0.06 6.92 -6.09
N GLU A 120 1.07 6.96 -5.21
CA GLU A 120 2.15 5.97 -5.21
C GLU A 120 1.62 4.55 -5.00
N THR A 121 0.67 4.37 -4.09
CA THR A 121 0.01 3.08 -3.86
C THR A 121 -0.73 2.61 -5.12
N TRP A 122 -1.44 3.52 -5.80
CA TRP A 122 -2.13 3.21 -7.06
C TRP A 122 -1.16 2.82 -8.17
N ARG A 123 0.04 3.42 -8.21
CA ARG A 123 1.13 3.02 -9.11
C ARG A 123 1.59 1.59 -8.82
N THR A 124 1.95 1.31 -7.57
CA THR A 124 2.49 0.00 -7.16
C THR A 124 1.47 -1.11 -7.35
N LYS A 125 0.19 -0.83 -7.09
CA LYS A 125 -0.91 -1.78 -7.23
C LYS A 125 -1.53 -1.80 -8.64
N MET A 126 -0.99 -1.02 -9.58
CA MET A 126 -1.50 -0.90 -10.96
C MET A 126 -3.01 -0.61 -11.02
N VAL A 127 -3.48 0.25 -10.11
CA VAL A 127 -4.88 0.71 -10.10
C VAL A 127 -5.15 1.63 -11.29
N LEU A 128 -4.16 2.45 -11.63
CA LEU A 128 -4.11 3.31 -12.82
C LEU A 128 -2.79 3.02 -13.55
N ASP A 129 -2.77 3.32 -14.85
CA ASP A 129 -1.55 3.21 -15.64
C ASP A 129 -0.45 4.13 -15.08
N PRO A 130 0.84 3.73 -15.14
CA PRO A 130 1.94 4.56 -14.63
C PRO A 130 1.95 5.98 -15.21
N ASN A 131 1.63 6.14 -16.50
CA ASN A 131 1.55 7.44 -17.17
C ASN A 131 0.43 8.33 -16.60
N ASP A 132 -0.69 7.73 -16.24
CA ASP A 132 -1.81 8.44 -15.61
C ASP A 132 -1.44 8.89 -14.20
N VAL A 133 -0.78 8.01 -13.44
CA VAL A 133 -0.28 8.38 -12.10
C VAL A 133 0.76 9.49 -12.19
N ASP A 134 1.72 9.42 -13.12
CA ASP A 134 2.74 10.44 -13.31
C ASP A 134 2.12 11.81 -13.65
N ARG A 135 1.06 11.84 -14.46
CA ARG A 135 0.28 13.05 -14.73
C ARG A 135 -0.37 13.61 -13.45
N LEU A 136 -0.99 12.75 -12.64
CA LEU A 136 -1.63 13.18 -11.38
C LEU A 136 -0.60 13.65 -10.34
N VAL A 137 0.56 13.01 -10.25
CA VAL A 137 1.66 13.45 -9.37
C VAL A 137 2.19 14.80 -9.82
N ALA A 138 2.38 15.02 -11.12
CA ALA A 138 2.74 16.34 -11.66
C ALA A 138 1.67 17.39 -11.34
N LEU A 139 0.38 17.03 -11.38
CA LEU A 139 -0.71 17.90 -10.96
C LEU A 139 -0.59 18.28 -9.47
N VAL A 140 -0.36 17.30 -8.58
CA VAL A 140 -0.16 17.55 -7.14
C VAL A 140 1.02 18.50 -6.89
N GLU A 141 2.15 18.30 -7.56
CA GLU A 141 3.32 19.18 -7.44
C GLU A 141 3.06 20.58 -8.01
N SER A 142 2.27 20.69 -9.08
CA SER A 142 1.84 21.99 -9.60
C SER A 142 0.97 22.75 -8.59
N VAL A 143 0.07 22.04 -7.90
CA VAL A 143 -0.80 22.61 -6.86
C VAL A 143 0.03 22.99 -5.64
N ARG A 144 0.97 22.14 -5.22
CA ARG A 144 1.94 22.47 -4.17
C ARG A 144 2.62 23.80 -4.47
N ALA A 145 3.20 23.95 -5.66
CA ALA A 145 3.86 25.19 -6.06
C ALA A 145 2.92 26.42 -6.06
N GLN A 146 1.64 26.24 -6.41
CA GLN A 146 0.63 27.32 -6.32
C GLN A 146 0.32 27.72 -4.87
N LEU A 147 0.11 26.74 -3.98
CA LEU A 147 -0.15 26.97 -2.56
C LEU A 147 1.00 27.76 -1.91
N TYR A 148 2.25 27.39 -2.21
CA TYR A 148 3.44 28.11 -1.73
C TYR A 148 3.69 29.47 -2.40
N ARG A 149 2.89 29.87 -3.40
CA ARG A 149 2.88 31.23 -3.97
C ARG A 149 1.78 32.12 -3.40
N LEU A 150 0.78 31.56 -2.70
CA LEU A 150 -0.31 32.34 -2.11
C LEU A 150 0.21 33.42 -1.14
N PRO A 151 -0.44 34.59 -1.04
CA PRO A 151 -0.07 35.63 -0.08
C PRO A 151 0.01 35.13 1.36
N LYS A 152 0.97 35.63 2.16
CA LYS A 152 1.17 35.20 3.56
C LYS A 152 -0.08 35.36 4.43
N GLU A 153 -0.89 36.38 4.14
CA GLU A 153 -2.17 36.64 4.81
C GLU A 153 -3.18 35.49 4.67
N GLN A 154 -3.18 34.81 3.53
CA GLN A 154 -4.02 33.63 3.28
C GLN A 154 -3.45 32.36 3.94
N ARG A 155 -2.13 32.31 4.18
CA ARG A 155 -1.48 31.19 4.87
C ARG A 155 -1.64 31.25 6.39
N GLY A 156 -1.67 32.46 6.95
CA GLY A 156 -1.75 32.69 8.39
C GLY A 156 -3.17 32.67 8.96
N LYS A 157 -4.19 32.89 8.13
CA LYS A 157 -5.58 32.71 8.55
C LYS A 157 -5.89 31.22 8.62
N ARG A 158 -5.95 30.65 9.84
CA ARG A 158 -6.78 29.46 10.07
C ARG A 158 -8.19 29.86 9.62
N GLN A 159 -8.68 29.42 8.46
CA GLN A 159 -9.97 29.91 7.97
C GLN A 159 -11.09 29.29 8.81
N GLY A 160 -11.38 29.85 9.97
CA GLY A 160 -12.57 29.49 10.75
C GLY A 160 -12.60 28.06 11.29
N TRP A 161 -11.47 27.37 11.43
CA TRP A 161 -11.45 26.05 12.05
C TRP A 161 -11.81 26.17 13.53
N SER A 162 -12.85 25.45 13.92
CA SER A 162 -13.18 25.28 15.33
C SER A 162 -12.09 24.47 16.03
N GLU A 163 -11.92 24.69 17.34
CA GLU A 163 -11.00 23.87 18.15
C GLU A 163 -11.33 22.37 18.05
N GLN A 164 -12.63 22.03 18.01
CA GLN A 164 -13.10 20.66 17.82
C GLN A 164 -12.66 20.07 16.49
N GLU A 165 -12.67 20.85 15.41
CA GLU A 165 -12.22 20.40 14.09
C GLU A 165 -10.71 20.17 14.05
N VAL A 166 -9.93 21.03 14.71
CA VAL A 166 -8.49 20.86 14.86
C VAL A 166 -8.18 19.58 15.63
N VAL A 167 -8.80 19.38 16.80
CA VAL A 167 -8.60 18.17 17.62
C VAL A 167 -9.00 16.91 16.84
N ARG A 168 -10.15 16.95 16.15
CA ARG A 168 -10.59 15.84 15.29
C ARG A 168 -9.57 15.54 14.20
N ARG A 169 -9.03 16.56 13.52
CA ARG A 169 -7.99 16.38 12.49
C ARG A 169 -6.74 15.71 13.07
N VAL A 170 -6.30 16.16 14.25
CA VAL A 170 -5.12 15.62 14.94
C VAL A 170 -5.33 14.16 15.32
N GLU A 171 -6.47 13.81 15.93
CA GLU A 171 -6.75 12.42 16.31
C GLU A 171 -6.87 11.51 15.09
N GLU A 172 -7.49 11.99 14.01
CA GLU A 172 -7.57 11.22 12.78
C GLU A 172 -6.19 11.00 12.13
N ASP A 173 -5.28 11.97 12.17
CA ASP A 173 -3.90 11.75 11.72
C ASP A 173 -3.12 10.80 12.64
N ARG A 174 -3.37 10.86 13.95
CA ARG A 174 -2.80 9.91 14.91
C ARG A 174 -3.24 8.48 14.58
N GLU A 175 -4.52 8.31 14.30
CA GLU A 175 -5.09 7.02 13.91
C GLU A 175 -4.52 6.52 12.58
N ARG A 176 -4.34 7.40 11.57
CA ARG A 176 -3.68 7.01 10.30
C ARG A 176 -2.24 6.52 10.52
N HIS A 177 -1.45 7.26 11.29
CA HIS A 177 -0.07 6.87 11.57
C HIS A 177 0.02 5.57 12.35
N LYS A 178 -0.88 5.38 13.32
CA LYS A 178 -1.00 4.11 14.05
C LYS A 178 -1.22 2.95 13.08
N ARG A 179 -2.16 3.06 12.15
CA ARG A 179 -2.45 2.01 11.15
C ARG A 179 -1.28 1.73 10.20
N LEU A 180 -0.55 2.75 9.79
CA LEU A 180 0.68 2.56 8.99
C LEU A 180 1.70 1.71 9.76
N ARG A 181 1.86 1.95 11.07
CA ARG A 181 2.78 1.17 11.90
C ARG A 181 2.28 -0.25 12.21
N GLU A 182 0.98 -0.44 12.37
CA GLU A 182 0.39 -1.78 12.59
C GLU A 182 0.70 -2.74 11.43
N ASN A 183 0.70 -2.23 10.19
CA ASN A 183 1.01 -3.04 9.01
C ASN A 183 2.51 -3.18 8.74
N LEU A 184 3.37 -2.37 9.37
CA LEU A 184 4.80 -2.34 9.08
C LEU A 184 5.52 -3.65 9.44
N TRP A 185 5.04 -4.33 10.49
CA TRP A 185 5.63 -5.57 11.00
C TRP A 185 5.02 -6.83 10.36
N ILE A 186 4.03 -6.67 9.47
CA ILE A 186 3.40 -7.80 8.78
C ILE A 186 4.31 -8.21 7.62
N LEU A 187 4.97 -9.34 7.77
CA LEU A 187 5.73 -9.96 6.69
C LEU A 187 4.78 -10.45 5.59
N PRO A 188 5.18 -10.37 4.30
CA PRO A 188 4.43 -10.97 3.20
C PRO A 188 4.06 -12.44 3.46
N ARG A 189 2.93 -12.92 2.93
CA ARG A 189 2.49 -14.32 3.15
C ARG A 189 3.49 -15.36 2.59
N THR A 190 4.35 -14.94 1.68
CA THR A 190 5.44 -15.76 1.14
C THR A 190 6.51 -16.06 2.20
N SER A 191 6.62 -15.20 3.23
CA SER A 191 7.62 -15.28 4.29
C SER A 191 7.32 -16.33 5.35
N THR A 192 6.05 -16.65 5.58
CA THR A 192 5.60 -17.61 6.59
C THR A 192 5.04 -18.88 5.94
N SER A 193 5.72 -19.41 4.93
CA SER A 193 5.42 -20.76 4.43
C SER A 193 5.73 -21.78 5.53
N GLN A 194 4.76 -22.04 6.41
CA GLN A 194 4.83 -23.04 7.49
C GLN A 194 5.04 -24.49 7.00
N SER A 195 5.17 -24.70 5.68
CA SER A 195 5.54 -26.02 5.14
C SER A 195 6.95 -26.48 5.57
N ILE A 196 7.73 -25.65 6.26
CA ILE A 196 9.06 -25.98 6.77
C ILE A 196 9.07 -26.20 8.30
N LEU A 197 7.97 -25.92 9.02
CA LEU A 197 7.97 -26.03 10.50
C LEU A 197 7.89 -27.47 11.02
N PHE A 198 7.51 -28.42 10.18
CA PHE A 198 7.74 -29.84 10.40
C PHE A 198 8.68 -30.31 9.30
N GLY A 199 9.90 -30.67 9.69
CA GLY A 199 11.04 -30.91 8.82
C GLY A 199 10.67 -31.56 7.49
N ILE A 200 10.93 -30.84 6.40
CA ILE A 200 11.03 -31.44 5.09
C ILE A 200 12.29 -32.32 5.15
N GLU A 201 12.11 -33.61 5.35
CA GLU A 201 13.20 -34.58 5.22
C GLU A 201 13.87 -34.39 3.84
N PRO A 202 15.21 -34.51 3.72
CA PRO A 202 15.94 -34.22 2.48
C PRO A 202 15.39 -34.93 1.22
N HIS A 203 14.67 -36.04 1.40
CA HIS A 203 14.04 -36.82 0.34
C HIS A 203 12.74 -36.21 -0.24
N GLN A 204 12.17 -35.18 0.39
CA GLN A 204 10.95 -34.50 -0.07
C GLN A 204 11.24 -33.30 -0.98
N ILE A 205 12.51 -32.94 -1.16
CA ILE A 205 12.93 -32.02 -2.21
C ILE A 205 12.77 -32.77 -3.53
N ASN A 206 11.70 -32.47 -4.27
CA ASN A 206 11.47 -33.07 -5.58
C ASN A 206 12.57 -32.59 -6.53
N PRO A 207 13.50 -33.45 -7.00
CA PRO A 207 14.63 -33.03 -7.82
C PRO A 207 14.21 -32.59 -9.24
N LEU A 208 12.93 -32.70 -9.58
CA LEU A 208 12.41 -32.33 -10.89
C LEU A 208 12.21 -30.82 -11.11
N PHE A 209 12.38 -29.96 -10.09
CA PHE A 209 12.30 -28.51 -10.28
C PHE A 209 13.50 -27.92 -11.05
N LEU A 210 14.49 -28.74 -11.41
CA LEU A 210 15.72 -28.32 -12.11
C LEU A 210 15.75 -28.71 -13.60
N VAL A 211 14.73 -29.38 -14.15
CA VAL A 211 14.73 -29.78 -15.57
C VAL A 211 13.36 -29.55 -16.20
N ASP A 212 13.03 -28.30 -16.50
CA ASP A 212 12.29 -28.03 -17.74
C ASP A 212 12.57 -26.61 -18.24
N SER A 213 13.56 -26.51 -19.13
CA SER A 213 13.79 -25.36 -19.99
C SER A 213 14.60 -25.83 -21.18
N LYS A 214 14.05 -26.74 -21.98
CA LYS A 214 14.58 -26.94 -23.34
C LYS A 214 13.80 -26.02 -24.29
N PRO A 215 14.43 -25.03 -24.94
CA PRO A 215 13.78 -24.29 -25.99
C PRO A 215 13.62 -25.24 -27.20
N SER A 216 12.38 -25.55 -27.56
CA SER A 216 12.06 -26.22 -28.83
C SER A 216 12.28 -25.22 -29.96
N ALA A 217 13.45 -25.25 -30.59
CA ALA A 217 13.70 -24.61 -31.87
C ALA A 217 13.25 -25.57 -32.99
N GLY A 218 12.42 -25.07 -33.91
CA GLY A 218 11.97 -25.78 -35.11
C GLY A 218 13.11 -26.02 -36.12
N PRO A 219 12.87 -26.84 -37.16
CA PRO A 219 13.93 -27.35 -38.02
C PRO A 219 14.22 -26.35 -39.14
N THR A 220 15.51 -26.01 -39.32
CA THR A 220 16.01 -25.46 -40.58
C THR A 220 17.37 -26.06 -40.88
N ASP A 221 17.40 -26.81 -41.98
CA ASP A 221 18.58 -27.40 -42.62
C ASP A 221 19.56 -26.31 -43.13
N GLY A 222 20.85 -26.64 -43.20
CA GLY A 222 21.84 -25.85 -43.95
C GLY A 222 23.29 -26.06 -43.51
N ASP A 223 24.02 -26.84 -44.31
CA ASP A 223 25.44 -27.18 -44.23
C ASP A 223 26.42 -25.98 -44.15
N GLY A 224 27.60 -26.20 -43.52
CA GLY A 224 28.75 -25.30 -43.65
C GLY A 224 29.93 -25.65 -42.72
N ASP A 225 30.94 -26.34 -43.26
CA ASP A 225 32.25 -26.63 -42.66
C ASP A 225 33.05 -25.37 -42.28
N GLY A 226 33.84 -25.45 -41.20
CA GLY A 226 34.85 -24.44 -40.86
C GLY A 226 35.56 -24.67 -39.53
N ASP A 227 36.76 -25.26 -39.59
CA ASP A 227 37.76 -25.34 -38.52
C ASP A 227 38.16 -23.94 -38.00
N GLY A 228 38.32 -23.78 -36.68
CA GLY A 228 38.78 -22.52 -36.09
C GLY A 228 38.94 -22.55 -34.58
N ASP A 229 40.20 -22.62 -34.17
CA ASP A 229 40.81 -22.59 -32.83
C ASP A 229 40.12 -21.69 -31.78
N GLY A 230 40.08 -22.19 -30.54
CA GLY A 230 39.31 -21.61 -29.44
C GLY A 230 40.09 -20.60 -28.61
N ASP A 231 39.47 -19.43 -28.40
CA ASP A 231 39.81 -18.51 -27.30
C ASP A 231 38.51 -18.02 -26.65
N ALA A 232 37.98 -18.84 -25.71
CA ALA A 232 36.79 -18.52 -24.94
C ALA A 232 37.14 -17.57 -23.79
N LYS A 233 36.75 -16.29 -23.94
CA LYS A 233 36.68 -15.33 -22.83
C LYS A 233 35.70 -15.85 -21.79
N VAL A 234 36.22 -16.19 -20.60
CA VAL A 234 35.46 -16.52 -19.40
C VAL A 234 34.66 -15.29 -18.97
N ALA A 235 33.39 -15.22 -19.38
CA ALA A 235 32.40 -14.39 -18.72
C ALA A 235 31.84 -15.20 -17.56
N THR A 236 32.32 -14.90 -16.35
CA THR A 236 31.81 -15.43 -15.09
C THR A 236 30.39 -14.93 -14.87
N THR A 237 29.41 -15.55 -15.51
CA THR A 237 27.99 -15.33 -15.21
C THR A 237 27.72 -15.99 -13.87
N ALA A 238 27.63 -15.17 -12.82
CA ALA A 238 27.15 -15.58 -11.52
C ALA A 238 25.82 -16.35 -11.71
N SER A 239 25.86 -17.64 -11.39
CA SER A 239 24.72 -18.55 -11.39
C SER A 239 23.60 -17.91 -10.56
N THR A 240 22.59 -17.38 -11.25
CA THR A 240 21.40 -16.83 -10.61
C THR A 240 20.52 -18.02 -10.25
N MET A 241 20.71 -18.54 -9.05
CA MET A 241 19.73 -19.46 -8.45
C MET A 241 18.38 -18.74 -8.32
N PRO A 242 17.25 -19.45 -8.53
CA PRO A 242 15.93 -18.88 -8.29
C PRO A 242 15.77 -18.64 -6.77
N ARG A 243 15.78 -17.36 -6.37
CA ARG A 243 15.60 -16.94 -4.98
C ARG A 243 14.24 -17.42 -4.47
N THR A 244 14.24 -18.17 -3.37
CA THR A 244 13.01 -18.57 -2.68
C THR A 244 12.43 -17.36 -1.94
N ALA A 245 11.16 -17.43 -1.55
CA ALA A 245 10.52 -16.38 -0.76
C ALA A 245 11.29 -16.04 0.53
N HIS A 246 11.83 -17.07 1.20
CA HIS A 246 12.67 -16.91 2.39
C HIS A 246 13.99 -16.16 2.12
N ASP A 247 14.56 -16.29 0.91
CA ASP A 247 15.77 -15.55 0.54
C ASP A 247 15.51 -14.05 0.37
N LEU A 248 14.30 -13.67 -0.04
CA LEU A 248 13.90 -12.26 -0.15
C LEU A 248 13.71 -11.62 1.23
N ASP A 249 13.14 -12.36 2.19
CA ASP A 249 12.96 -11.88 3.56
C ASP A 249 14.29 -11.76 4.31
N PHE A 250 15.16 -12.76 4.17
CA PHE A 250 16.50 -12.68 4.74
C PHE A 250 17.28 -11.52 4.12
N SER A 251 17.21 -11.33 2.79
CA SER A 251 17.87 -10.20 2.14
C SER A 251 17.35 -8.86 2.67
N GLN A 252 16.04 -8.73 2.86
CA GLN A 252 15.44 -7.51 3.41
C GLN A 252 15.85 -7.28 4.88
N ALA A 253 15.78 -8.32 5.72
CA ALA A 253 16.22 -8.23 7.11
C ALA A 253 17.71 -7.88 7.19
N TRP A 254 18.52 -8.49 6.33
CA TRP A 254 19.96 -8.27 6.21
C TRP A 254 20.29 -6.83 5.78
N GLU A 255 19.58 -6.30 4.79
CA GLU A 255 19.72 -4.91 4.33
C GLU A 255 19.28 -3.87 5.38
N GLN A 256 18.38 -4.25 6.29
CA GLN A 256 17.86 -3.39 7.36
C GLN A 256 18.59 -3.58 8.69
N THR A 257 19.51 -4.54 8.80
CA THR A 257 20.30 -4.73 10.01
C THR A 257 21.12 -3.47 10.27
N SER A 258 20.89 -2.83 11.42
CA SER A 258 21.77 -1.77 11.88
C SER A 258 23.09 -2.36 12.37
N GLU A 259 24.16 -1.57 12.32
CA GLU A 259 25.39 -1.92 13.01
C GLU A 259 25.12 -2.02 14.52
N TRP A 260 25.90 -2.89 15.16
CA TRP A 260 25.93 -3.04 16.60
C TRP A 260 26.17 -1.70 17.30
N ASN A 261 25.40 -1.42 18.35
CA ASN A 261 25.48 -0.17 19.11
C ASN A 261 25.42 -0.42 20.63
N SER A 262 25.51 0.65 21.41
CA SER A 262 25.54 0.57 22.88
C SER A 262 24.27 -0.04 23.48
N ASP A 263 23.11 0.16 22.84
CA ASP A 263 21.86 -0.40 23.34
C ASP A 263 21.89 -1.94 23.23
N ASP A 264 22.64 -2.51 22.27
CA ASP A 264 22.83 -3.96 22.13
C ASP A 264 23.70 -4.53 23.27
N ASP A 265 24.77 -3.81 23.66
CA ASP A 265 25.64 -4.19 24.79
C ASP A 265 24.85 -4.19 26.11
N ASP A 266 24.03 -3.16 26.35
CA ASP A 266 23.18 -3.04 27.53
C ASP A 266 22.13 -4.17 27.56
N LEU A 267 21.52 -4.49 26.42
CA LEU A 267 20.49 -5.54 26.33
C LEU A 267 21.07 -6.93 26.62
N ILE A 268 22.30 -7.19 26.19
CA ILE A 268 23.00 -8.46 26.46
C ILE A 268 23.45 -8.56 27.91
N ALA A 269 23.93 -7.47 28.50
CA ALA A 269 24.26 -7.43 29.91
C ALA A 269 23.01 -7.74 30.77
N ASP A 270 21.89 -7.08 30.46
CA ASP A 270 20.59 -7.30 31.10
C ASP A 270 20.07 -8.73 30.92
N GLU A 271 20.27 -9.34 29.74
CA GLU A 271 19.86 -10.72 29.49
C GLU A 271 20.75 -11.71 30.25
N ASN A 272 22.06 -11.49 30.25
CA ASN A 272 23.01 -12.34 30.96
C ASN A 272 22.75 -12.33 32.47
N GLU A 273 22.47 -11.17 33.07
CA GLU A 273 22.09 -11.07 34.48
C GLU A 273 20.84 -11.90 34.84
N LYS A 274 19.87 -11.99 33.93
CA LYS A 274 18.65 -12.82 34.13
C LYS A 274 18.91 -14.31 33.98
N LEU A 275 19.92 -14.70 33.19
CA LEU A 275 20.27 -16.08 32.89
C LEU A 275 21.31 -16.67 33.85
N VAL A 276 21.97 -15.86 34.70
CA VAL A 276 22.81 -16.38 35.79
C VAL A 276 21.91 -17.13 36.76
N LEU A 277 21.89 -18.47 36.62
CA LEU A 277 21.27 -19.35 37.61
C LEU A 277 21.90 -19.04 38.98
N PRO A 278 21.08 -18.95 40.05
CA PRO A 278 21.62 -18.74 41.38
C PRO A 278 22.68 -19.83 41.67
N PRO A 279 23.77 -19.49 42.36
CA PRO A 279 24.78 -20.47 42.71
C PRO A 279 24.07 -21.64 43.40
N VAL A 280 24.30 -22.86 42.90
CA VAL A 280 23.80 -24.09 43.53
C VAL A 280 24.26 -24.01 44.98
N SER A 281 23.33 -23.79 45.89
CA SER A 281 23.66 -23.80 47.31
C SER A 281 24.15 -25.21 47.61
N ASP A 282 25.41 -25.34 48.01
CA ASP A 282 25.97 -26.55 48.60
C ASP A 282 25.25 -26.82 49.95
N ALA A 283 23.98 -27.23 49.86
CA ALA A 283 23.13 -27.65 50.96
C ALA A 283 22.85 -29.14 50.83
N TRP A 284 23.91 -29.92 50.56
CA TRP A 284 23.93 -31.37 50.70
C TRP A 284 25.31 -31.80 51.20
N CYS A 285 25.62 -31.48 52.46
CA CYS A 285 26.63 -32.15 53.27
C CYS A 285 26.13 -32.23 54.71
#